data_AF-A0A6B1BBX0-F1
#
_entry.id   AF-A0A6B1BBX0-F1
#
_cell.length_a   1.000
_cell.length_b   1.000
_cell.length_c   1.000
_cell.angle_alpha   90.00
_cell.angle_beta   90.00
_cell.angle_gamma   90.00
#
_symmetry.space_group_name_H-M   'P 1'
#
loop_
_entity.id
_entity.type
_entity.pdbx_description
1 polymer ?
#
loop_
_entity_poly.entity_id
_entity_poly.type
_entity_poly.pdbx_seq_one_letter_code
_entity_poly.pdbx_strand_id
1 'polypeptide(L)'
;MTAGASRMLLEQIQHAATSAGLDAVGVTNTAPFTQARRAIDERKAAGLHAGMWFTYGRPERSTTPANILTGARSIVVCARNYEPPNPHTPEGPASAAGGSGTVAAYVASDAYGALRAGLERICEVLQRSGFEAVTVCDDNRLVDRAAAARAGLGWLGRNTMLLSRELGSWTVLGSVVTTAELPAPDQAQSDGCGTCRRCQTACPTGALDTAGVLDANRCLAWLVQAPGVFPPEHRVALGDRLYGCDDCQTVCPFNDTAVTPARGQPVDLGLRSNGAARGNSVDVAELLRMTDDDLMAAFGHWYIPRRRPEYLRRNALVVLGNVGDPDSPAVEEMLRRSLSSASDVVAAHAVWAARRLGRDELVAEARSAGLGNHDPDGLVAAELARPVPRRQTAG
;
A
#
# COMPACT_ATOMS: atom_id res chain seq x y z
N MET A 1 -24.21 4.92 31.38
CA MET A 1 -23.07 4.39 32.16
C MET A 1 -22.54 5.52 33.03
N THR A 2 -22.00 5.26 34.24
CA THR A 2 -21.34 6.32 35.02
C THR A 2 -19.93 6.59 34.46
N ALA A 3 -19.39 7.80 34.66
CA ALA A 3 -18.04 8.14 34.19
C ALA A 3 -16.95 7.19 34.73
N GLY A 4 -17.12 6.69 35.97
CA GLY A 4 -16.22 5.69 36.56
C GLY A 4 -16.27 4.35 35.83
N ALA A 5 -17.46 3.85 35.50
CA ALA A 5 -17.62 2.60 34.75
C ALA A 5 -17.07 2.72 33.31
N SER A 6 -17.23 3.87 32.65
CA SER A 6 -16.67 4.11 31.31
C SER A 6 -15.14 4.09 31.31
N ARG A 7 -14.50 4.62 32.37
CA ARG A 7 -13.04 4.56 32.53
C ARG A 7 -12.54 3.15 32.76
N MET A 8 -13.19 2.39 33.65
CA MET A 8 -12.83 0.98 33.89
C MET A 8 -12.97 0.13 32.62
N LEU A 9 -14.02 0.34 31.82
CA LEU A 9 -14.18 -0.34 30.54
C LEU A 9 -13.06 0.02 29.55
N LEU A 10 -12.67 1.28 29.48
CA LEU A 10 -11.54 1.71 28.65
C LEU A 10 -10.22 1.05 29.09
N GLU A 11 -9.95 0.95 30.38
CA GLU A 11 -8.76 0.25 30.91
C GLU A 11 -8.76 -1.24 30.51
N GLN A 12 -9.92 -1.91 30.58
CA GLN A 12 -10.06 -3.31 30.12
C GLN A 12 -9.80 -3.44 28.61
N ILE A 13 -10.28 -2.50 27.81
CA ILE A 13 -10.04 -2.45 26.36
C ILE A 13 -8.55 -2.27 26.07
N GLN A 14 -7.89 -1.32 26.74
CA GLN A 14 -6.46 -1.06 26.58
C GLN A 14 -5.62 -2.27 27.00
N HIS A 15 -6.00 -2.96 28.08
CA HIS A 15 -5.35 -4.17 28.51
C HIS A 15 -5.51 -5.31 27.48
N ALA A 16 -6.73 -5.52 26.96
CA ALA A 16 -6.99 -6.52 25.93
C ALA A 16 -6.21 -6.24 24.63
N ALA A 17 -6.19 -4.98 24.20
CA ALA A 17 -5.43 -4.52 23.04
C ALA A 17 -3.92 -4.80 23.20
N THR A 18 -3.34 -4.38 24.32
CA THR A 18 -1.91 -4.56 24.59
C THR A 18 -1.56 -6.04 24.69
N SER A 19 -2.41 -6.85 25.32
CA SER A 19 -2.23 -8.30 25.44
C SER A 19 -2.34 -9.02 24.09
N ALA A 20 -3.10 -8.44 23.14
CA ALA A 20 -3.19 -8.93 21.77
C ALA A 20 -2.09 -8.39 20.85
N GLY A 21 -1.13 -7.62 21.38
CA GLY A 21 -0.01 -7.09 20.62
C GLY A 21 -0.30 -5.80 19.84
N LEU A 22 -1.39 -5.08 20.14
CA LEU A 22 -1.61 -3.75 19.56
C LEU A 22 -0.70 -2.71 20.23
N ASP A 23 -0.14 -1.80 19.44
CA ASP A 23 0.93 -0.90 19.87
C ASP A 23 0.40 0.44 20.41
N ALA A 24 -0.78 0.87 19.95
CA ALA A 24 -1.48 2.00 20.53
C ALA A 24 -3.01 1.86 20.43
N VAL A 25 -3.70 2.51 21.36
CA VAL A 25 -5.16 2.57 21.46
C VAL A 25 -5.57 4.01 21.76
N GLY A 26 -6.49 4.54 20.97
CA GLY A 26 -7.13 5.84 21.17
C GLY A 26 -8.65 5.70 21.06
N VAL A 27 -9.37 6.71 21.53
CA VAL A 27 -10.84 6.75 21.47
C VAL A 27 -11.28 8.06 20.85
N THR A 28 -12.30 8.01 20.00
CA THR A 28 -12.98 9.21 19.50
C THR A 28 -14.49 9.01 19.46
N ASN A 29 -15.26 10.10 19.40
CA ASN A 29 -16.69 10.06 19.11
C ASN A 29 -16.99 9.66 17.64
N THR A 30 -18.27 9.52 17.33
CA THR A 30 -18.81 9.12 16.02
C THR A 30 -19.25 10.29 15.12
N ALA A 31 -18.93 11.53 15.48
CA ALA A 31 -19.27 12.69 14.67
C ALA A 31 -18.64 12.59 13.26
N PRO A 32 -19.25 13.19 12.22
CA PRO A 32 -18.70 13.15 10.87
C PRO A 32 -17.27 13.70 10.78
N PHE A 33 -16.43 13.10 9.93
CA PHE A 33 -15.09 13.60 9.61
C PHE A 33 -15.17 14.69 8.54
N THR A 34 -15.65 15.88 8.92
CA THR A 34 -15.92 17.00 7.99
C THR A 34 -14.69 17.44 7.20
N GLN A 35 -13.51 17.54 7.84
CA GLN A 35 -12.27 17.88 7.15
C GLN A 35 -11.84 16.81 6.14
N ALA A 36 -11.95 15.53 6.49
CA ALA A 36 -11.65 14.44 5.58
C ALA A 36 -12.62 14.43 4.40
N ARG A 37 -13.91 14.68 4.65
CA ARG A 37 -14.93 14.80 3.60
C ARG A 37 -14.59 15.90 2.61
N ARG A 38 -14.29 17.10 3.12
CA ARG A 38 -13.88 18.24 2.30
C ARG A 38 -12.65 17.91 1.45
N ALA A 39 -11.60 17.34 2.05
CA ALA A 39 -10.38 16.97 1.32
C ALA A 39 -10.64 15.92 0.23
N ILE A 40 -11.51 14.93 0.49
CA ILE A 40 -11.94 13.94 -0.51
C ILE A 40 -12.65 14.62 -1.67
N ASP A 41 -13.63 15.48 -1.40
CA ASP A 41 -14.42 16.16 -2.43
C ASP A 41 -13.57 17.12 -3.26
N GLU A 42 -12.65 17.88 -2.65
CA GLU A 42 -11.71 18.76 -3.34
C GLU A 42 -10.77 17.98 -4.26
N ARG A 43 -10.21 16.85 -3.81
CA ARG A 43 -9.34 15.99 -4.63
C ARG A 43 -10.09 15.32 -5.78
N LYS A 44 -11.38 14.97 -5.58
CA LYS A 44 -12.23 14.48 -6.67
C LYS A 44 -12.44 15.55 -7.73
N ALA A 45 -12.83 16.76 -7.30
CA ALA A 45 -13.07 17.88 -8.19
C ALA A 45 -11.81 18.27 -8.99
N ALA A 46 -10.64 18.18 -8.37
CA ALA A 46 -9.35 18.43 -9.01
C ALA A 46 -8.79 17.24 -9.83
N GLY A 47 -9.49 16.11 -9.91
CA GLY A 47 -9.03 14.93 -10.66
C GLY A 47 -7.86 14.16 -10.02
N LEU A 48 -7.49 14.47 -8.77
CA LEU A 48 -6.30 13.93 -8.09
C LEU A 48 -6.48 12.51 -7.53
N HIS A 49 -7.66 11.91 -7.67
CA HIS A 49 -7.98 10.59 -7.11
C HIS A 49 -7.65 9.42 -8.04
N ALA A 50 -7.28 9.68 -9.29
CA ALA A 50 -6.78 8.66 -10.25
C ALA A 50 -7.67 7.41 -10.39
N GLY A 51 -8.99 7.60 -10.44
CA GLY A 51 -9.96 6.50 -10.56
C GLY A 51 -10.06 5.60 -9.33
N MET A 52 -9.38 5.92 -8.24
CA MET A 52 -9.45 5.20 -6.97
C MET A 52 -10.89 5.19 -6.47
N TRP A 53 -11.50 4.02 -6.31
CA TRP A 53 -12.90 3.93 -5.88
C TRP A 53 -13.08 3.94 -4.37
N PHE A 54 -12.08 3.56 -3.56
CA PHE A 54 -12.16 3.29 -2.12
C PHE A 54 -13.07 4.25 -1.30
N THR A 55 -12.50 5.24 -0.63
CA THR A 55 -13.27 6.27 0.09
C THR A 55 -13.87 7.30 -0.86
N TYR A 56 -13.31 7.43 -2.07
CA TYR A 56 -13.76 8.37 -3.10
C TYR A 56 -15.10 7.98 -3.75
N GLY A 57 -15.47 6.71 -3.76
CA GLY A 57 -16.70 6.22 -4.41
C GLY A 57 -17.96 6.54 -3.60
N ARG A 58 -17.88 6.46 -2.27
CA ARG A 58 -18.95 6.89 -1.36
C ARG A 58 -18.40 7.71 -0.19
N PRO A 59 -17.93 8.95 -0.43
CA PRO A 59 -17.28 9.78 0.59
C PRO A 59 -18.14 9.96 1.83
N GLU A 60 -19.44 10.20 1.67
CA GLU A 60 -20.39 10.35 2.78
C GLU A 60 -20.43 9.16 3.71
N ARG A 61 -20.46 7.94 3.14
CA ARG A 61 -20.44 6.70 3.91
C ARG A 61 -19.12 6.58 4.69
N SER A 62 -17.99 6.82 4.04
CA SER A 62 -16.66 6.69 4.66
C SER A 62 -16.41 7.72 5.76
N THR A 63 -17.04 8.90 5.67
CA THR A 63 -16.81 10.02 6.59
C THR A 63 -17.87 10.17 7.66
N THR A 64 -18.85 9.26 7.75
CA THR A 64 -19.96 9.32 8.72
C THR A 64 -19.99 8.06 9.57
N PRO A 65 -19.12 7.97 10.61
CA PRO A 65 -18.96 6.75 11.40
C PRO A 65 -20.23 6.26 12.09
N ALA A 66 -21.15 7.18 12.43
CA ALA A 66 -22.45 6.84 13.00
C ALA A 66 -23.31 5.92 12.11
N ASN A 67 -23.04 5.85 10.80
CA ASN A 67 -23.75 4.95 9.87
C ASN A 67 -23.22 3.52 9.88
N ILE A 68 -22.12 3.25 10.59
CA ILE A 68 -21.49 1.92 10.63
C ILE A 68 -22.27 0.96 11.55
N LEU A 69 -22.78 1.50 12.66
CA LEU A 69 -23.49 0.76 13.69
C LEU A 69 -24.59 1.66 14.29
N THR A 70 -25.83 1.17 14.32
CA THR A 70 -26.95 1.90 14.90
C THR A 70 -26.66 2.22 16.38
N GLY A 71 -26.84 3.48 16.78
CA GLY A 71 -26.59 3.90 18.15
C GLY A 71 -25.11 4.05 18.52
N ALA A 72 -24.19 4.02 17.56
CA ALA A 72 -22.76 4.16 17.82
C ALA A 72 -22.43 5.48 18.54
N ARG A 73 -21.68 5.37 19.64
CA ARG A 73 -21.26 6.49 20.50
C ARG A 73 -19.76 6.74 20.43
N SER A 74 -18.96 5.67 20.30
CA SER A 74 -17.50 5.75 20.32
C SER A 74 -16.87 4.90 19.23
N ILE A 75 -15.63 5.25 18.89
CA ILE A 75 -14.73 4.52 18.01
C ILE A 75 -13.45 4.30 18.80
N VAL A 76 -13.10 3.03 19.05
CA VAL A 76 -11.79 2.64 19.59
C VAL A 76 -10.87 2.44 18.40
N VAL A 77 -9.86 3.29 18.25
CA VAL A 77 -8.89 3.23 17.15
C VAL A 77 -7.61 2.61 17.66
N CYS A 78 -7.07 1.64 16.92
CA CYS A 78 -5.84 0.96 17.27
C CYS A 78 -4.81 1.06 16.16
N ALA A 79 -3.55 1.02 16.55
CA ALA A 79 -2.41 0.92 15.66
C ALA A 79 -1.61 -0.35 15.94
N ARG A 80 -1.07 -0.93 14.88
CA ARG A 80 -0.13 -2.05 14.93
C ARG A 80 1.11 -1.69 14.12
N ASN A 81 2.27 -1.68 14.76
CA ASN A 81 3.54 -1.43 14.10
C ASN A 81 3.91 -2.61 13.19
N TYR A 82 4.59 -2.31 12.10
CA TYR A 82 5.26 -3.29 11.24
C TYR A 82 6.71 -2.86 11.04
N GLU A 83 7.55 -3.83 10.64
CA GLU A 83 8.98 -3.56 10.51
C GLU A 83 9.25 -2.60 9.35
N PRO A 84 10.07 -1.55 9.57
CA PRO A 84 10.49 -0.67 8.49
C PRO A 84 11.33 -1.44 7.45
N PRO A 85 11.41 -0.95 6.20
CA PRO A 85 12.32 -1.55 5.22
C PRO A 85 13.76 -1.47 5.75
N ASN A 86 14.45 -2.60 5.80
CA ASN A 86 15.82 -2.65 6.28
C ASN A 86 16.77 -2.16 5.16
N PRO A 87 17.48 -1.02 5.35
CA PRO A 87 18.39 -0.47 4.35
C PRO A 87 19.66 -1.31 4.15
N HIS A 88 19.90 -2.29 5.04
CA HIS A 88 21.03 -3.23 5.01
C HIS A 88 20.63 -4.64 4.60
N THR A 89 19.36 -4.89 4.23
CA THR A 89 19.03 -6.14 3.56
C THR A 89 19.83 -6.13 2.25
N PRO A 90 20.74 -7.10 2.03
CA PRO A 90 21.43 -7.20 0.74
C PRO A 90 20.38 -7.14 -0.37
N GLU A 91 20.68 -6.44 -1.47
CA GLU A 91 19.88 -6.55 -2.70
C GLU A 91 19.54 -8.03 -2.86
N GLY A 92 18.23 -8.34 -2.78
CA GLY A 92 17.76 -9.72 -2.57
C GLY A 92 18.51 -10.67 -3.48
N PRO A 93 18.80 -11.89 -3.01
CA PRO A 93 20.08 -12.57 -3.21
C PRO A 93 20.76 -12.19 -4.53
N ALA A 94 22.05 -11.84 -4.48
CA ALA A 94 22.90 -11.60 -5.66
C ALA A 94 22.83 -12.70 -6.76
N SER A 95 22.09 -13.79 -6.52
CA SER A 95 21.72 -14.86 -7.43
C SER A 95 20.38 -14.69 -8.18
N ALA A 96 19.61 -13.61 -8.01
CA ALA A 96 18.37 -13.39 -8.77
C ALA A 96 18.74 -13.00 -10.21
N ALA A 97 19.14 -13.98 -11.02
CA ALA A 97 19.50 -13.80 -12.43
C ALA A 97 18.39 -13.09 -13.25
N GLY A 98 17.16 -13.05 -12.73
CA GLY A 98 16.00 -12.38 -13.34
C GLY A 98 15.73 -10.95 -12.87
N GLY A 99 16.52 -10.39 -11.96
CA GLY A 99 16.27 -9.10 -11.31
C GLY A 99 15.39 -9.20 -10.05
N SER A 100 15.63 -8.26 -9.11
CA SER A 100 14.97 -8.21 -7.80
C SER A 100 14.01 -7.04 -7.74
N GLY A 101 12.75 -7.29 -7.37
CA GLY A 101 11.74 -6.28 -7.12
C GLY A 101 11.49 -6.11 -5.62
N THR A 102 11.24 -4.88 -5.19
CA THR A 102 10.94 -4.56 -3.79
C THR A 102 9.45 -4.35 -3.56
N VAL A 103 8.97 -4.77 -2.39
CA VAL A 103 7.60 -4.49 -1.93
C VAL A 103 7.64 -3.55 -0.73
N ALA A 104 6.60 -2.75 -0.58
CA ALA A 104 6.47 -1.86 0.57
C ALA A 104 6.38 -2.66 1.87
N ALA A 105 6.95 -2.11 2.94
CA ALA A 105 7.09 -2.77 4.22
C ALA A 105 5.75 -3.22 4.83
N TYR A 106 4.66 -2.50 4.55
CA TYR A 106 3.33 -2.85 5.07
C TYR A 106 2.78 -4.18 4.51
N VAL A 107 3.32 -4.68 3.40
CA VAL A 107 2.94 -5.99 2.83
C VAL A 107 3.99 -7.08 3.03
N ALA A 108 5.09 -6.77 3.72
CA ALA A 108 6.14 -7.75 4.01
C ALA A 108 5.79 -8.68 5.18
N SER A 109 4.76 -8.35 5.97
CA SER A 109 4.27 -9.16 7.09
C SER A 109 2.75 -9.04 7.23
N ASP A 110 2.11 -9.98 7.93
CA ASP A 110 0.65 -9.97 8.15
C ASP A 110 0.23 -9.03 9.30
N ALA A 111 0.69 -7.78 9.25
CA ALA A 111 0.36 -6.79 10.27
C ALA A 111 -1.16 -6.53 10.35
N TYR A 112 -1.88 -6.62 9.21
CA TYR A 112 -3.34 -6.48 9.17
C TYR A 112 -4.08 -7.68 9.79
N GLY A 113 -3.58 -8.91 9.62
CA GLY A 113 -4.11 -10.09 10.32
C GLY A 113 -3.96 -9.96 11.84
N ALA A 114 -2.77 -9.59 12.31
CA ALA A 114 -2.52 -9.34 13.73
C ALA A 114 -3.40 -8.20 14.28
N LEU A 115 -3.54 -7.10 13.54
CA LEU A 115 -4.43 -6.00 13.89
C LEU A 115 -5.88 -6.47 14.02
N ARG A 116 -6.40 -7.23 13.04
CA ARG A 116 -7.77 -7.75 13.07
C ARG A 116 -8.02 -8.64 14.28
N ALA A 117 -7.10 -9.56 14.58
CA ALA A 117 -7.19 -10.41 15.76
C ALA A 117 -7.26 -9.57 17.06
N GLY A 118 -6.44 -8.53 17.18
CA GLY A 118 -6.49 -7.62 18.33
C GLY A 118 -7.81 -6.83 18.44
N LEU A 119 -8.34 -6.34 17.31
CA LEU A 119 -9.63 -5.65 17.27
C LEU A 119 -10.79 -6.58 17.66
N GLU A 120 -10.73 -7.86 17.29
CA GLU A 120 -11.71 -8.87 17.72
C GLU A 120 -11.69 -9.08 19.23
N ARG A 121 -10.51 -9.12 19.87
CA ARG A 121 -10.40 -9.18 21.34
C ARG A 121 -11.06 -7.99 22.03
N ILE A 122 -10.91 -6.79 21.48
CA ILE A 122 -11.58 -5.58 21.97
C ILE A 122 -13.10 -5.68 21.80
N CYS A 123 -13.54 -6.15 20.62
CA CYS A 123 -14.95 -6.35 20.30
C CYS A 123 -15.61 -7.29 21.32
N GLU A 124 -14.97 -8.41 21.67
CA GLU A 124 -15.45 -9.33 22.69
C GLU A 124 -15.58 -8.70 24.08
N VAL A 125 -14.63 -7.85 24.49
CA VAL A 125 -14.70 -7.15 25.77
C VAL A 125 -15.94 -6.27 25.82
N LEU A 126 -16.16 -5.46 24.77
CA LEU A 126 -17.33 -4.58 24.65
C LEU A 126 -18.64 -5.38 24.67
N GLN A 127 -18.70 -6.48 23.92
CA GLN A 127 -19.89 -7.35 23.86
C GLN A 127 -20.19 -8.03 25.20
N ARG A 128 -19.18 -8.54 25.91
CA ARG A 128 -19.34 -9.09 27.26
C ARG A 128 -19.81 -8.04 28.27
N SER A 129 -19.48 -6.77 28.05
CA SER A 129 -19.94 -5.64 28.85
C SER A 129 -21.34 -5.14 28.44
N GLY A 130 -22.01 -5.79 27.49
CA GLY A 130 -23.38 -5.48 27.08
C GLY A 130 -23.51 -4.43 25.97
N PHE A 131 -22.44 -4.15 25.23
CA PHE A 131 -22.45 -3.20 24.11
C PHE A 131 -22.36 -3.88 22.76
N GLU A 132 -23.05 -3.33 21.77
CA GLU A 132 -22.80 -3.67 20.38
C GLU A 132 -21.46 -3.09 19.93
N ALA A 133 -20.71 -3.85 19.15
CA ALA A 133 -19.41 -3.48 18.63
C ALA A 133 -19.16 -4.13 17.26
N VAL A 134 -18.57 -3.37 16.34
CA VAL A 134 -18.26 -3.80 14.96
C VAL A 134 -16.84 -3.39 14.60
N THR A 135 -16.04 -4.36 14.13
CA THR A 135 -14.69 -4.11 13.62
C THR A 135 -14.73 -3.51 12.21
N VAL A 136 -13.85 -2.52 11.98
CA VAL A 136 -13.61 -1.87 10.69
C VAL A 136 -12.09 -1.72 10.52
N CYS A 137 -11.52 -2.31 9.48
CA CYS A 137 -10.07 -2.35 9.28
C CYS A 137 -9.80 -2.34 7.76
N ASP A 138 -9.13 -1.29 7.27
CA ASP A 138 -8.90 -1.04 5.84
C ASP A 138 -10.18 -1.21 4.99
N ASP A 139 -11.28 -0.65 5.49
CA ASP A 139 -12.61 -0.75 4.87
C ASP A 139 -13.11 0.64 4.48
N ASN A 140 -13.72 0.72 3.30
CA ASN A 140 -14.39 1.91 2.75
C ASN A 140 -15.55 2.48 3.63
N ARG A 141 -15.85 1.89 4.80
CA ARG A 141 -16.78 2.43 5.80
C ARG A 141 -16.19 3.55 6.66
N LEU A 142 -14.87 3.65 6.77
CA LEU A 142 -14.21 4.60 7.66
C LEU A 142 -12.97 5.21 6.99
N VAL A 143 -12.65 6.45 7.34
CA VAL A 143 -11.35 7.04 6.99
C VAL A 143 -10.38 6.81 8.16
N ASP A 144 -9.67 5.69 8.15
CA ASP A 144 -8.87 5.21 9.30
C ASP A 144 -7.86 6.25 9.82
N ARG A 145 -7.16 6.94 8.92
CA ARG A 145 -6.21 7.99 9.32
C ARG A 145 -6.89 9.20 9.98
N ALA A 146 -8.11 9.55 9.56
CA ALA A 146 -8.87 10.63 10.19
C ALA A 146 -9.39 10.20 11.57
N ALA A 147 -9.81 8.94 11.70
CA ALA A 147 -10.19 8.36 13.00
C ALA A 147 -9.00 8.38 13.97
N ALA A 148 -7.82 7.91 13.53
CA ALA A 148 -6.62 7.85 14.35
C ALA A 148 -6.11 9.23 14.79
N ALA A 149 -6.11 10.22 13.88
CA ALA A 149 -5.75 11.59 14.23
C ALA A 149 -6.72 12.19 15.26
N ARG A 150 -8.03 11.99 15.09
CA ARG A 150 -9.05 12.47 16.04
C ARG A 150 -9.01 11.73 17.38
N ALA A 151 -8.63 10.46 17.37
CA ALA A 151 -8.43 9.65 18.57
C ALA A 151 -7.12 9.97 19.32
N GLY A 152 -6.32 10.92 18.81
CA GLY A 152 -5.10 11.37 19.46
C GLY A 152 -3.91 10.43 19.28
N LEU A 153 -3.92 9.52 18.29
CA LEU A 153 -2.78 8.63 18.02
C LEU A 153 -1.62 9.32 17.28
N GLY A 154 -1.88 10.51 16.72
CA GLY A 154 -0.90 11.25 15.94
C GLY A 154 -1.55 12.39 15.14
N TRP A 155 -0.86 12.88 14.12
CA TRP A 155 -1.36 13.88 13.18
C TRP A 155 -1.19 13.39 11.73
N LEU A 156 -1.88 14.04 10.78
CA LEU A 156 -1.70 13.74 9.36
C LEU A 156 -0.47 14.47 8.83
N GLY A 157 0.55 13.71 8.44
CA GLY A 157 1.78 14.26 7.87
C GLY A 157 1.59 14.81 6.46
N ARG A 158 2.55 15.62 6.01
CA ARG A 158 2.62 16.11 4.62
C ARG A 158 2.84 14.99 3.58
N ASN A 159 3.21 13.79 4.03
CA ASN A 159 3.25 12.57 3.22
C ASN A 159 1.94 11.79 3.21
N THR A 160 0.86 12.34 3.80
CA THR A 160 -0.48 11.75 3.97
C THR A 160 -0.60 10.59 4.95
N MET A 161 0.50 10.17 5.58
CA MET A 161 0.48 9.13 6.60
C MET A 161 0.04 9.70 7.95
N LEU A 162 -0.48 8.84 8.83
CA LEU A 162 -0.55 9.17 10.25
C LEU A 162 0.89 9.16 10.78
N LEU A 163 1.31 10.25 11.40
CA LEU A 163 2.60 10.38 12.07
C LEU A 163 2.37 10.39 13.58
N SER A 164 3.12 9.56 14.29
CA SER A 164 3.19 9.52 15.74
C SER A 164 4.62 9.81 16.18
N ARG A 165 4.78 10.53 17.32
CA ARG A 165 6.10 10.73 17.92
C ARG A 165 6.70 9.43 18.44
N GLU A 166 5.85 8.52 18.90
CA GLU A 166 6.27 7.27 19.54
C GLU A 166 6.42 6.14 18.53
N LEU A 167 5.50 6.06 17.55
CA LEU A 167 5.42 4.96 16.59
C LEU A 167 5.99 5.29 15.20
N GLY A 168 6.25 6.57 14.91
CA GLY A 168 6.55 7.00 13.54
C GLY A 168 5.32 6.85 12.63
N SER A 169 5.52 6.37 11.41
CA SER A 169 4.47 6.11 10.41
C SER A 169 4.33 4.65 10.01
N TRP A 170 5.20 3.76 10.50
CA TRP A 170 5.23 2.33 10.18
C TRP A 170 4.14 1.54 10.91
N THR A 171 2.89 1.96 10.70
CA THR A 171 1.71 1.43 11.40
C THR A 171 0.57 1.14 10.45
N VAL A 172 -0.10 0.01 10.67
CA VAL A 172 -1.44 -0.24 10.13
C VAL A 172 -2.49 0.16 11.16
N LEU A 173 -3.65 0.62 10.68
CA LEU A 173 -4.71 1.20 11.50
C LEU A 173 -6.00 0.42 11.35
N GLY A 174 -6.77 0.33 12.43
CA GLY A 174 -8.10 -0.24 12.41
C GLY A 174 -8.89 0.18 13.64
N SER A 175 -10.19 -0.04 13.61
CA SER A 175 -11.11 0.49 14.60
C SER A 175 -12.19 -0.50 15.02
N VAL A 176 -12.70 -0.33 16.24
CA VAL A 176 -13.96 -0.93 16.70
C VAL A 176 -14.97 0.20 16.94
N VAL A 177 -16.07 0.21 16.20
CA VAL A 177 -17.18 1.14 16.38
C VAL A 177 -18.16 0.51 17.36
N THR A 178 -18.59 1.25 18.39
CA THR A 178 -19.40 0.70 19.48
C THR A 178 -20.48 1.65 19.97
N THR A 179 -21.55 1.07 20.52
CA THR A 179 -22.60 1.78 21.26
C THR A 179 -22.15 2.24 22.66
N ALA A 180 -21.00 1.75 23.15
CA ALA A 180 -20.43 2.20 24.42
C ALA A 180 -20.01 3.67 24.36
N GLU A 181 -20.31 4.42 25.43
CA GLU A 181 -19.82 5.77 25.63
C GLU A 181 -18.51 5.72 26.41
N LEU A 182 -17.40 6.02 25.73
CA LEU A 182 -16.04 5.92 26.24
C LEU A 182 -15.41 7.32 26.32
N PRO A 183 -14.51 7.57 27.30
CA PRO A 183 -13.77 8.83 27.36
C PRO A 183 -12.90 9.01 26.11
N ALA A 184 -12.96 10.20 25.50
CA ALA A 184 -12.18 10.59 24.34
C ALA A 184 -11.36 11.85 24.67
N PRO A 185 -10.23 12.12 23.97
CA PRO A 185 -9.49 13.36 24.16
C PRO A 185 -10.31 14.55 23.66
N ASP A 186 -10.12 15.70 24.30
CA ASP A 186 -10.84 16.93 23.94
C ASP A 186 -10.32 17.56 22.63
N GLN A 187 -9.06 17.30 22.28
CA GLN A 187 -8.39 17.89 21.12
C GLN A 187 -7.48 16.89 20.42
N ALA A 188 -7.38 17.01 19.09
CA ALA A 188 -6.42 16.28 18.28
C ALA A 188 -4.99 16.81 18.53
N GLN A 189 -3.99 15.99 18.23
CA GLN A 189 -2.60 16.44 18.29
C GLN A 189 -2.32 17.53 17.24
N SER A 190 -1.41 18.45 17.57
CA SER A 190 -0.95 19.47 16.64
C SER A 190 -0.07 18.88 15.53
N ASP A 191 0.03 19.62 14.40
CA ASP A 191 0.93 19.25 13.32
C ASP A 191 2.39 19.25 13.81
N GLY A 192 3.04 18.08 13.71
CA GLY A 192 4.46 17.92 14.02
C GLY A 192 5.40 18.18 12.85
N CYS A 193 4.91 18.31 11.60
CA CYS A 193 5.77 18.50 10.43
C CYS A 193 6.46 19.87 10.42
N GLY A 194 5.82 20.92 10.95
CA GLY A 194 6.35 22.28 10.92
C GLY A 194 6.69 22.72 9.50
N THR A 195 7.93 23.15 9.27
CA THR A 195 8.44 23.59 7.95
C THR A 195 9.08 22.46 7.13
N CYS A 196 9.11 21.22 7.62
CA CYS A 196 9.76 20.10 6.94
C CYS A 196 9.11 19.78 5.58
N ARG A 197 9.94 19.51 4.56
CA ARG A 197 9.51 19.17 3.19
C ARG A 197 10.25 17.96 2.59
N ARG A 198 10.86 17.12 3.44
CA ARG A 198 11.68 15.97 2.99
C ARG A 198 10.90 15.01 2.08
N CYS A 199 9.70 14.60 2.50
CA CYS A 199 8.85 13.67 1.72
C CYS A 199 8.42 14.24 0.36
N GLN A 200 8.13 15.55 0.30
CA GLN A 200 7.77 16.23 -0.95
C GLN A 200 8.97 16.27 -1.91
N THR A 201 10.18 16.49 -1.38
CA THR A 201 11.42 16.57 -2.16
C THR A 201 11.86 15.19 -2.65
N ALA A 202 11.71 14.15 -1.82
CA ALA A 202 12.15 12.80 -2.13
C ALA A 202 11.18 12.01 -3.01
N CYS A 203 9.92 12.47 -3.17
CA CYS A 203 8.92 11.74 -3.95
C CYS A 203 9.38 11.60 -5.42
N PRO A 204 9.62 10.37 -5.93
CA PRO A 204 10.25 10.16 -7.25
C PRO A 204 9.48 10.77 -8.42
N THR A 205 8.17 10.89 -8.26
CA THR A 205 7.25 11.39 -9.29
C THR A 205 6.69 12.77 -8.97
N GLY A 206 7.06 13.38 -7.83
CA GLY A 206 6.49 14.65 -7.37
C GLY A 206 4.98 14.60 -7.11
N ALA A 207 4.48 13.46 -6.60
CA ALA A 207 3.05 13.26 -6.32
C ALA A 207 2.52 14.07 -5.12
N LEU A 208 3.40 14.57 -4.25
CA LEU A 208 3.04 15.41 -3.11
C LEU A 208 3.31 16.87 -3.45
N ASP A 209 2.28 17.70 -3.47
CA ASP A 209 2.42 19.13 -3.70
C ASP A 209 3.02 19.86 -2.49
N THR A 210 3.17 21.19 -2.58
CA THR A 210 3.77 22.00 -1.52
C THR A 210 2.97 22.03 -0.21
N ALA A 211 1.66 21.78 -0.26
CA ALA A 211 0.76 21.69 0.88
C ALA A 211 0.64 20.26 1.45
N GLY A 212 1.22 19.26 0.78
CA GLY A 212 1.09 17.85 1.15
C GLY A 212 -0.20 17.20 0.63
N VAL A 213 -0.83 17.80 -0.39
CA VAL A 213 -1.91 17.19 -1.15
C VAL A 213 -1.30 16.18 -2.11
N LEU A 214 -1.83 14.96 -2.07
CA LEU A 214 -1.40 13.87 -2.94
C LEU A 214 -2.18 13.89 -4.25
N ASP A 215 -1.45 13.91 -5.36
CA ASP A 215 -1.92 13.53 -6.68
C ASP A 215 -1.72 12.03 -6.87
N ALA A 216 -2.80 11.26 -6.75
CA ALA A 216 -2.75 9.81 -6.92
C ALA A 216 -2.38 9.42 -8.36
N ASN A 217 -2.55 10.30 -9.37
CA ASN A 217 -2.17 10.00 -10.75
C ASN A 217 -0.65 9.84 -10.91
N ARG A 218 0.12 10.30 -9.91
CA ARG A 218 1.58 10.25 -9.89
C ARG A 218 2.11 9.35 -8.76
N CYS A 219 1.28 9.00 -7.78
CA CYS A 219 1.71 8.25 -6.62
C CYS A 219 2.06 6.81 -6.99
N LEU A 220 3.35 6.45 -6.95
CA LEU A 220 3.82 5.10 -7.31
C LEU A 220 3.11 4.01 -6.50
N ALA A 221 2.81 4.26 -5.21
CA ALA A 221 2.07 3.32 -4.37
C ALA A 221 0.66 3.03 -4.91
N TRP A 222 -0.02 4.01 -5.52
CA TRP A 222 -1.30 3.78 -6.20
C TRP A 222 -1.11 3.21 -7.60
N LEU A 223 -0.15 3.70 -8.40
CA LEU A 223 -0.02 3.31 -9.80
C LEU A 223 0.24 1.80 -9.99
N VAL A 224 1.02 1.19 -9.11
CA VAL A 224 1.22 -0.28 -9.09
C VAL A 224 -0.05 -1.06 -8.73
N GLN A 225 -1.03 -0.41 -8.10
CA GLN A 225 -2.34 -0.97 -7.72
C GLN A 225 -3.48 -0.48 -8.63
N ALA A 226 -3.24 0.44 -9.56
CA ALA A 226 -4.26 0.96 -10.46
C ALA A 226 -4.53 -0.05 -11.60
N PRO A 227 -5.80 -0.23 -12.04
CA PRO A 227 -6.09 -1.03 -13.22
C PRO A 227 -5.58 -0.37 -14.51
N GLY A 228 -5.41 -1.17 -15.57
CA GLY A 228 -5.01 -0.70 -16.89
C GLY A 228 -3.48 -0.69 -17.10
N VAL A 229 -3.02 0.19 -17.98
CA VAL A 229 -1.58 0.35 -18.30
C VAL A 229 -0.88 1.18 -17.23
N PHE A 230 0.35 0.81 -16.86
CA PHE A 230 1.17 1.63 -15.97
C PHE A 230 1.62 2.89 -16.74
N PRO A 231 1.39 4.11 -16.22
CA PRO A 231 1.69 5.36 -16.92
C PRO A 231 3.14 5.43 -17.43
N PRO A 232 3.37 5.53 -18.76
CA PRO A 232 4.70 5.46 -19.36
C PRO A 232 5.72 6.46 -18.78
N GLU A 233 5.29 7.67 -18.45
CA GLU A 233 6.08 8.75 -17.87
C GLU A 233 6.62 8.43 -16.46
N HIS A 234 6.03 7.45 -15.77
CA HIS A 234 6.43 7.05 -14.42
C HIS A 234 7.18 5.72 -14.37
N ARG A 235 7.26 4.98 -15.49
CA ARG A 235 7.87 3.64 -15.52
C ARG A 235 9.34 3.63 -15.13
N VAL A 236 10.10 4.64 -15.56
CA VAL A 236 11.51 4.79 -15.16
C VAL A 236 11.63 5.11 -13.67
N ALA A 237 10.79 6.01 -13.16
CA ALA A 237 10.77 6.42 -11.76
C ALA A 237 10.32 5.30 -10.81
N LEU A 238 9.62 4.28 -11.30
CA LEU A 238 9.22 3.13 -10.49
C LEU A 238 10.44 2.39 -9.93
N GLY A 239 11.53 2.30 -10.71
CA GLY A 239 12.71 1.53 -10.34
C GLY A 239 12.36 0.06 -10.15
N ASP A 240 12.71 -0.46 -8.98
CA ASP A 240 12.51 -1.84 -8.53
C ASP A 240 11.20 -2.08 -7.77
N ARG A 241 10.39 -1.04 -7.52
CA ARG A 241 9.18 -1.12 -6.69
C ARG A 241 8.08 -1.95 -7.38
N LEU A 242 7.93 -3.20 -6.96
CA LEU A 242 6.93 -4.15 -7.49
C LEU A 242 5.53 -3.86 -6.94
N TYR A 243 5.44 -3.50 -5.65
CA TYR A 243 4.16 -3.25 -4.97
C TYR A 243 4.32 -2.24 -3.83
N GLY A 244 3.54 -1.16 -3.86
CA GLY A 244 3.67 -0.03 -2.93
C GLY A 244 4.89 0.87 -3.21
N CYS A 245 5.09 1.88 -2.37
CA CYS A 245 6.25 2.79 -2.39
C CYS A 245 6.39 3.43 -1.01
N ASP A 246 7.59 3.34 -0.42
CA ASP A 246 7.84 3.78 0.96
C ASP A 246 8.71 5.05 1.05
N ASP A 247 9.17 5.61 -0.07
CA ASP A 247 10.13 6.71 -0.12
C ASP A 247 9.72 7.91 0.75
N CYS A 248 8.43 8.27 0.76
CA CYS A 248 7.92 9.40 1.55
C CYS A 248 7.89 9.12 3.07
N GLN A 249 7.96 7.85 3.47
CA GLN A 249 8.08 7.39 4.85
C GLN A 249 9.56 7.23 5.23
N THR A 250 10.37 6.63 4.37
CA THR A 250 11.81 6.39 4.62
C THR A 250 12.57 7.68 4.90
N VAL A 251 12.23 8.79 4.25
CA VAL A 251 12.88 10.09 4.51
C VAL A 251 12.27 10.90 5.64
N CYS A 252 11.21 10.39 6.28
CA CYS A 252 10.47 11.10 7.32
C CYS A 252 11.27 11.09 8.64
N PRO A 253 11.60 12.24 9.23
CA PRO A 253 12.43 12.29 10.44
C PRO A 253 11.75 11.65 11.66
N PHE A 254 10.41 11.55 11.67
CA PHE A 254 9.69 10.87 12.74
C PHE A 254 9.89 9.34 12.73
N ASN A 255 10.35 8.78 11.62
CA ASN A 255 10.72 7.37 11.53
C ASN A 255 12.16 7.10 12.01
N ASP A 256 13.02 8.12 12.05
CA ASP A 256 14.36 8.02 12.63
C ASP A 256 14.30 8.02 14.18
N THR A 257 13.33 8.74 14.74
CA THR A 257 13.19 8.94 16.18
C THR A 257 12.14 8.05 16.84
N ALA A 258 11.40 7.25 16.08
CA ALA A 258 10.40 6.34 16.63
C ALA A 258 11.09 5.29 17.51
N VAL A 259 10.66 5.18 18.77
CA VAL A 259 11.34 4.36 19.78
C VAL A 259 10.61 3.07 20.13
N THR A 260 9.33 2.94 19.75
CA THR A 260 8.52 1.79 20.15
C THR A 260 8.66 0.65 19.14
N PRO A 261 9.32 -0.47 19.50
CA PRO A 261 9.36 -1.66 18.65
C PRO A 261 7.96 -2.27 18.56
N ALA A 262 7.67 -2.97 17.47
CA ALA A 262 6.42 -3.71 17.35
C ALA A 262 6.28 -4.75 18.48
N ARG A 263 5.11 -4.80 19.13
CA ARG A 263 4.82 -5.78 20.18
C ARG A 263 4.61 -7.18 19.63
N GLY A 264 5.45 -8.15 19.97
CA GLY A 264 5.27 -9.54 19.49
C GLY A 264 5.89 -9.79 18.12
N GLN A 265 5.96 -11.06 17.73
CA GLN A 265 6.72 -11.49 16.55
C GLN A 265 5.99 -11.11 15.24
N PRO A 266 6.70 -10.63 14.21
CA PRO A 266 6.14 -10.52 12.86
C PRO A 266 5.62 -11.89 12.40
N VAL A 267 4.42 -11.91 11.84
CA VAL A 267 3.92 -13.09 11.15
C VAL A 267 4.47 -13.05 9.73
N ASP A 268 5.42 -13.94 9.43
CA ASP A 268 5.99 -14.14 8.10
C ASP A 268 4.88 -14.53 7.13
N LEU A 269 4.64 -13.69 6.11
CA LEU A 269 3.68 -13.98 5.04
C LEU A 269 4.18 -15.06 4.07
N GLY A 270 5.36 -15.61 4.30
CA GLY A 270 5.90 -16.67 3.47
C GLY A 270 6.15 -16.18 2.05
N LEU A 271 6.62 -14.94 1.88
CA LEU A 271 7.26 -14.45 0.65
C LEU A 271 8.52 -15.30 0.42
N ARG A 272 8.31 -16.54 -0.01
CA ARG A 272 9.31 -17.59 -0.16
C ARG A 272 9.48 -17.84 -1.63
N SER A 273 10.73 -17.86 -2.04
CA SER A 273 11.19 -18.64 -3.16
C SER A 273 12.19 -19.64 -2.62
N ASN A 274 12.06 -20.89 -3.07
CA ASN A 274 13.04 -21.95 -2.79
C ASN A 274 13.45 -22.07 -1.31
N GLY A 275 12.50 -21.88 -0.37
CA GLY A 275 12.72 -22.17 1.05
C GLY A 275 13.43 -21.07 1.88
N ALA A 276 13.83 -19.93 1.29
CA ALA A 276 14.40 -18.80 2.03
C ALA A 276 13.36 -17.67 2.24
N ALA A 277 13.31 -17.09 3.44
CA ALA A 277 12.51 -15.90 3.74
C ALA A 277 13.11 -14.69 3.00
N ARG A 278 12.34 -14.03 2.11
CA ARG A 278 12.88 -12.98 1.22
C ARG A 278 12.84 -11.55 1.77
N GLY A 279 12.44 -11.34 3.03
CA GLY A 279 12.20 -9.99 3.52
C GLY A 279 11.23 -9.24 2.57
N ASN A 280 11.58 -8.02 2.15
CA ASN A 280 10.79 -7.20 1.24
C ASN A 280 11.16 -7.36 -0.26
N SER A 281 11.82 -8.45 -0.66
CA SER A 281 12.27 -8.70 -2.03
C SER A 281 11.50 -9.83 -2.72
N VAL A 282 11.30 -9.71 -4.03
CA VAL A 282 10.62 -10.67 -4.91
C VAL A 282 11.45 -10.86 -6.19
N ASP A 283 11.76 -12.09 -6.56
CA ASP A 283 12.34 -12.41 -7.86
C ASP A 283 11.29 -12.25 -8.96
N VAL A 284 11.58 -11.30 -9.85
CA VAL A 284 10.66 -10.84 -10.87
C VAL A 284 10.49 -11.88 -11.97
N ALA A 285 11.53 -12.63 -12.31
CA ALA A 285 11.44 -13.67 -13.32
C ALA A 285 10.66 -14.89 -12.80
N GLU A 286 10.84 -15.25 -11.52
CA GLU A 286 10.03 -16.30 -10.90
C GLU A 286 8.55 -15.92 -10.86
N LEU A 287 8.22 -14.69 -10.47
CA LEU A 287 6.84 -14.18 -10.50
C LEU A 287 6.24 -14.23 -11.90
N LEU A 288 7.02 -13.82 -12.92
CA LEU A 288 6.59 -13.88 -14.32
C LEU A 288 6.44 -15.31 -14.84
N ARG A 289 7.09 -16.31 -14.21
CA ARG A 289 6.97 -17.73 -14.54
C ARG A 289 5.71 -18.37 -13.95
N MET A 290 5.23 -17.90 -12.80
CA MET A 290 4.04 -18.45 -12.12
C MET A 290 2.80 -18.51 -13.03
N THR A 291 2.00 -19.55 -12.85
CA THR A 291 0.63 -19.61 -13.39
C THR A 291 -0.26 -18.57 -12.70
N ASP A 292 -1.45 -18.32 -13.24
CA ASP A 292 -2.41 -17.40 -12.61
C ASP A 292 -2.82 -17.88 -11.22
N ASP A 293 -3.05 -19.18 -11.06
CA ASP A 293 -3.43 -19.79 -9.77
C ASP A 293 -2.29 -19.70 -8.75
N ASP A 294 -1.06 -20.02 -9.15
CA ASP A 294 0.12 -19.92 -8.26
C ASP A 294 0.37 -18.47 -7.83
N LEU A 295 0.25 -17.52 -8.75
CA LEU A 295 0.43 -16.10 -8.46
C LEU A 295 -0.63 -15.60 -7.49
N MET A 296 -1.90 -15.99 -7.67
CA MET A 296 -2.96 -15.63 -6.75
C MET A 296 -2.86 -16.35 -5.40
N ALA A 297 -2.35 -17.57 -5.35
CA ALA A 297 -2.06 -18.27 -4.09
C ALA A 297 -0.96 -17.56 -3.29
N ALA A 298 0.12 -17.13 -3.97
CA ALA A 298 1.25 -16.46 -3.33
C ALA A 298 0.94 -15.00 -2.94
N PHE A 299 0.32 -14.23 -3.84
CA PHE A 299 0.17 -12.77 -3.70
C PHE A 299 -1.28 -12.29 -3.58
N GLY A 300 -2.27 -13.19 -3.53
CA GLY A 300 -3.69 -12.84 -3.47
C GLY A 300 -4.13 -12.14 -2.19
N HIS A 301 -3.27 -12.11 -1.16
CA HIS A 301 -3.50 -11.32 0.05
C HIS A 301 -3.31 -9.80 -0.20
N TRP A 302 -2.63 -9.41 -1.29
CA TRP A 302 -2.55 -8.02 -1.73
C TRP A 302 -3.81 -7.55 -2.46
N TYR A 303 -3.99 -6.24 -2.56
CA TYR A 303 -4.99 -5.67 -3.45
C TYR A 303 -4.52 -5.80 -4.90
N ILE A 304 -5.16 -6.69 -5.64
CA ILE A 304 -4.96 -6.87 -7.08
C ILE A 304 -6.27 -6.48 -7.76
N PRO A 305 -6.30 -5.49 -8.67
CA PRO A 305 -7.54 -4.99 -9.24
C PRO A 305 -8.34 -6.11 -9.90
N ARG A 306 -9.60 -6.27 -9.46
CA ARG A 306 -10.51 -7.33 -9.92
C ARG A 306 -9.92 -8.75 -9.82
N ARG A 307 -8.91 -8.95 -8.94
CA ARG A 307 -8.15 -10.21 -8.81
C ARG A 307 -7.55 -10.69 -10.14
N ARG A 308 -7.17 -9.78 -11.05
CA ARG A 308 -6.54 -10.12 -12.34
C ARG A 308 -5.01 -10.16 -12.20
N PRO A 309 -4.36 -11.33 -12.38
CA PRO A 309 -2.91 -11.50 -12.25
C PRO A 309 -2.07 -10.61 -13.19
N GLU A 310 -2.62 -10.24 -14.34
CA GLU A 310 -1.97 -9.38 -15.32
C GLU A 310 -1.47 -8.05 -14.75
N TYR A 311 -2.12 -7.48 -13.73
CA TYR A 311 -1.69 -6.22 -13.14
C TYR A 311 -0.41 -6.37 -12.30
N LEU A 312 -0.19 -7.55 -11.71
CA LEU A 312 1.08 -7.83 -11.03
C LEU A 312 2.19 -8.14 -12.04
N ARG A 313 1.89 -8.90 -13.11
CA ARG A 313 2.84 -9.15 -14.21
C ARG A 313 3.24 -7.87 -14.93
N ARG A 314 2.29 -6.95 -15.11
CA ARG A 314 2.52 -5.60 -15.64
C ARG A 314 3.57 -4.86 -14.82
N ASN A 315 3.42 -4.84 -13.49
CA ASN A 315 4.39 -4.20 -12.60
C ASN A 315 5.75 -4.89 -12.69
N ALA A 316 5.75 -6.23 -12.67
CA ALA A 316 6.96 -7.04 -12.80
C ALA A 316 7.71 -6.74 -14.11
N LEU A 317 7.02 -6.55 -15.24
CA LEU A 317 7.66 -6.17 -16.50
C LEU A 317 8.25 -4.76 -16.48
N VAL A 318 7.60 -3.80 -15.80
CA VAL A 318 8.19 -2.47 -15.60
C VAL A 318 9.46 -2.56 -14.74
N VAL A 319 9.42 -3.33 -13.66
CA VAL A 319 10.60 -3.58 -12.82
C VAL A 319 11.69 -4.29 -13.63
N LEU A 320 11.37 -5.34 -14.37
CA LEU A 320 12.30 -6.09 -15.21
C LEU A 320 13.04 -5.17 -16.19
N GLY A 321 12.31 -4.25 -16.85
CA GLY A 321 12.93 -3.26 -17.73
C GLY A 321 13.86 -2.28 -17.02
N ASN A 322 13.65 -2.02 -15.73
CA ASN A 322 14.49 -1.12 -14.93
C ASN A 322 15.72 -1.80 -14.35
N VAL A 323 15.61 -3.04 -13.88
CA VAL A 323 16.66 -3.71 -13.09
C VAL A 323 17.21 -4.99 -13.72
N GLY A 324 16.48 -5.62 -14.63
CA GLY A 324 16.86 -6.89 -15.24
C GLY A 324 18.18 -6.81 -16.03
N ASP A 325 18.96 -7.87 -15.96
CA ASP A 325 20.18 -8.02 -16.76
C ASP A 325 19.80 -8.41 -18.21
N PRO A 326 20.10 -7.57 -19.23
CA PRO A 326 19.75 -7.86 -20.62
C PRO A 326 20.41 -9.13 -21.18
N ASP A 327 21.54 -9.56 -20.62
CA ASP A 327 22.30 -10.73 -21.05
C ASP A 327 21.86 -12.02 -20.33
N SER A 328 20.95 -11.91 -19.36
CA SER A 328 20.43 -13.06 -18.61
C SER A 328 19.47 -13.90 -19.46
N PRO A 329 19.73 -15.22 -19.61
CA PRO A 329 18.79 -16.12 -20.28
C PRO A 329 17.40 -16.15 -19.63
N ALA A 330 17.34 -15.97 -18.30
CA ALA A 330 16.07 -15.93 -17.58
C ALA A 330 15.26 -14.68 -17.94
N VAL A 331 15.92 -13.53 -18.11
CA VAL A 331 15.28 -12.29 -18.54
C VAL A 331 14.76 -12.42 -19.97
N GLU A 332 15.57 -12.98 -20.89
CA GLU A 332 15.14 -13.25 -22.26
C GLU A 332 13.92 -14.18 -22.32
N GLU A 333 13.93 -15.28 -21.58
CA GLU A 333 12.80 -16.23 -21.48
C GLU A 333 11.52 -15.50 -21.07
N MET A 334 11.60 -14.66 -20.03
CA MET A 334 10.44 -13.92 -19.51
C MET A 334 9.93 -12.86 -20.49
N LEU A 335 10.82 -12.17 -21.20
CA LEU A 335 10.43 -11.23 -22.26
C LEU A 335 9.71 -11.95 -23.40
N ARG A 336 10.28 -13.05 -23.92
CA ARG A 336 9.66 -13.85 -24.99
C ARG A 336 8.29 -14.37 -24.60
N ARG A 337 8.16 -14.95 -23.41
CA ARG A 337 6.88 -15.44 -22.89
C ARG A 337 5.84 -14.33 -22.76
N SER A 338 6.25 -13.17 -22.25
CA SER A 338 5.34 -12.04 -22.00
C SER A 338 4.94 -11.31 -23.30
N LEU A 339 5.82 -11.24 -24.29
CA LEU A 339 5.51 -10.74 -25.63
C LEU A 339 4.47 -11.62 -26.34
N SER A 340 4.46 -12.93 -26.08
CA SER A 340 3.46 -13.87 -26.62
C SER A 340 2.20 -14.00 -25.74
N SER A 341 2.01 -13.13 -24.75
CA SER A 341 0.85 -13.19 -23.86
C SER A 341 -0.45 -12.87 -24.60
N ALA A 342 -1.53 -13.58 -24.25
CA ALA A 342 -2.89 -13.24 -24.69
C ALA A 342 -3.47 -11.99 -24.00
N SER A 343 -2.77 -11.44 -23.00
CA SER A 343 -3.16 -10.19 -22.35
C SER A 343 -2.43 -9.02 -22.99
N ASP A 344 -3.16 -8.14 -23.68
CA ASP A 344 -2.60 -6.94 -24.32
C ASP A 344 -1.85 -6.03 -23.34
N VAL A 345 -2.33 -5.98 -22.08
CA VAL A 345 -1.63 -5.26 -21.01
C VAL A 345 -0.25 -5.87 -20.76
N VAL A 346 -0.15 -7.20 -20.63
CA VAL A 346 1.14 -7.88 -20.41
C VAL A 346 2.05 -7.71 -21.62
N ALA A 347 1.52 -7.97 -22.83
CA ALA A 347 2.28 -7.86 -24.07
C ALA A 347 2.81 -6.44 -24.31
N ALA A 348 2.00 -5.40 -24.07
CA ALA A 348 2.45 -4.01 -24.16
C ALA A 348 3.59 -3.72 -23.17
N HIS A 349 3.50 -4.14 -21.91
CA HIS A 349 4.59 -3.89 -20.95
C HIS A 349 5.84 -4.70 -21.27
N ALA A 350 5.70 -5.86 -21.90
CA ALA A 350 6.82 -6.65 -22.41
C ALA A 350 7.55 -5.94 -23.56
N VAL A 351 6.83 -5.27 -24.47
CA VAL A 351 7.43 -4.41 -25.51
C VAL A 351 8.27 -3.32 -24.85
N TRP A 352 7.72 -2.62 -23.85
CA TRP A 352 8.47 -1.57 -23.16
C TRP A 352 9.72 -2.12 -22.47
N ALA A 353 9.59 -3.23 -21.74
CA ALA A 353 10.69 -3.84 -21.00
C ALA A 353 11.82 -4.28 -21.94
N ALA A 354 11.49 -4.98 -23.04
CA ALA A 354 12.46 -5.43 -24.03
C ALA A 354 13.22 -4.25 -24.65
N ARG A 355 12.50 -3.21 -25.10
CA ARG A 355 13.13 -2.02 -25.72
C ARG A 355 14.00 -1.25 -24.73
N ARG A 356 13.58 -1.16 -23.46
CA ARG A 356 14.37 -0.51 -22.41
C ARG A 356 15.69 -1.24 -22.14
N LEU A 357 15.66 -2.57 -22.19
CA LEU A 357 16.81 -3.45 -22.05
C LEU A 357 17.64 -3.58 -23.35
N GLY A 358 17.26 -2.89 -24.44
CA GLY A 358 17.96 -2.96 -25.71
C GLY A 358 17.74 -4.25 -26.51
N ARG A 359 16.74 -5.05 -26.11
CA ARG A 359 16.35 -6.32 -26.74
C ARG A 359 15.31 -6.09 -27.85
N ASP A 360 15.56 -5.11 -28.72
CA ASP A 360 14.64 -4.73 -29.81
C ASP A 360 14.39 -5.89 -30.81
N GLU A 361 15.34 -6.82 -30.94
CA GLU A 361 15.22 -8.01 -31.76
C GLU A 361 14.11 -8.94 -31.29
N LEU A 362 13.90 -9.09 -29.98
CA LEU A 362 12.80 -9.89 -29.43
C LEU A 362 11.43 -9.32 -29.81
N VAL A 363 11.33 -7.99 -29.85
CA VAL A 363 10.10 -7.31 -30.28
C VAL A 363 9.87 -7.52 -31.77
N ALA A 364 10.91 -7.45 -32.60
CA ALA A 364 10.80 -7.70 -34.05
C ALA A 364 10.37 -9.15 -34.36
N GLU A 365 10.93 -10.13 -33.63
CA GLU A 365 10.55 -11.53 -33.72
C GLU A 365 9.08 -11.74 -33.32
N ALA A 366 8.66 -11.18 -32.18
CA ALA A 366 7.28 -11.26 -31.71
C ALA A 366 6.29 -10.61 -32.70
N ARG A 367 6.65 -9.48 -33.31
CA ARG A 367 5.84 -8.86 -34.37
C ARG A 367 5.70 -9.75 -35.60
N SER A 368 6.77 -10.41 -36.00
CA SER A 368 6.75 -11.37 -37.11
C SER A 368 5.86 -12.58 -36.79
N ALA A 369 5.78 -12.95 -35.50
CA ALA A 369 4.86 -13.97 -34.98
C ALA A 369 3.43 -13.48 -34.69
N GLY A 370 3.12 -12.21 -34.98
CA GLY A 370 1.77 -11.65 -34.89
C GLY A 370 1.44 -10.83 -33.65
N LEU A 371 2.44 -10.42 -32.86
CA LEU A 371 2.24 -9.44 -31.79
C LEU A 371 1.58 -8.16 -32.32
N GLY A 372 0.44 -7.80 -31.74
CA GLY A 372 -0.37 -6.64 -32.15
C GLY A 372 -1.38 -6.93 -33.28
N ASN A 373 -1.45 -8.16 -33.81
CA ASN A 373 -2.48 -8.52 -34.79
C ASN A 373 -3.89 -8.56 -34.18
N HIS A 374 -3.98 -8.88 -32.89
CA HIS A 374 -5.20 -8.80 -32.10
C HIS A 374 -4.90 -7.92 -30.89
N ASP A 375 -5.28 -6.65 -30.99
CA ASP A 375 -5.05 -5.61 -29.98
C ASP A 375 -6.26 -4.65 -29.98
N PRO A 376 -7.44 -5.12 -29.55
CA PRO A 376 -8.70 -4.39 -29.65
C PRO A 376 -8.67 -3.02 -28.96
N ASP A 377 -7.89 -2.90 -27.88
CA ASP A 377 -7.71 -1.66 -27.11
C ASP A 377 -6.53 -0.81 -27.60
N GLY A 378 -5.77 -1.28 -28.61
CA GLY A 378 -4.63 -0.57 -29.20
C GLY A 378 -3.43 -0.38 -28.26
N LEU A 379 -3.33 -1.15 -27.18
CA LEU A 379 -2.31 -0.99 -26.15
C LEU A 379 -0.91 -1.38 -26.66
N VAL A 380 -0.83 -2.48 -27.40
CA VAL A 380 0.43 -2.97 -27.97
C VAL A 380 0.88 -2.03 -29.08
N ALA A 381 -0.04 -1.62 -29.97
CA ALA A 381 0.23 -0.68 -31.05
C ALA A 381 0.73 0.68 -30.51
N ALA A 382 0.08 1.20 -29.45
CA ALA A 382 0.51 2.44 -28.80
C ALA A 382 1.91 2.31 -28.18
N GLU A 383 2.26 1.16 -27.61
CA GLU A 383 3.58 0.95 -27.03
C GLU A 383 4.68 0.78 -28.10
N LEU A 384 4.39 0.09 -29.20
CA LEU A 384 5.30 -0.05 -30.34
C LEU A 384 5.66 1.31 -30.95
N ALA A 385 4.70 2.23 -31.02
CA ALA A 385 4.91 3.59 -31.52
C ALA A 385 5.67 4.49 -30.53
N ARG A 386 5.71 4.13 -29.25
CA ARG A 386 6.28 4.98 -28.19
C ARG A 386 7.81 4.94 -28.18
N PRO A 387 8.50 6.08 -28.05
CA PRO A 387 9.93 6.08 -27.77
C PRO A 387 10.19 5.58 -26.34
N VAL A 388 11.14 4.66 -26.18
CA VAL A 388 11.52 4.08 -24.89
C VAL A 388 12.94 4.53 -24.53
N PRO A 389 13.16 5.18 -23.37
CA PRO A 389 14.52 5.51 -22.94
C PRO A 389 15.28 4.23 -22.64
N ARG A 390 16.36 3.98 -23.40
CA ARG A 390 17.27 2.86 -23.15
C ARG A 390 17.88 2.97 -21.76
N ARG A 391 18.02 1.85 -21.06
CA ARG A 391 18.77 1.78 -19.81
C ARG A 391 20.24 2.04 -20.14
N GLN A 392 20.83 3.05 -19.50
CA GLN A 392 22.27 3.20 -19.52
C GLN A 392 22.84 2.05 -18.69
N THR A 393 23.60 1.15 -19.30
CA THR A 393 24.42 0.19 -18.55
C THR A 393 25.40 1.01 -17.72
N ALA A 394 25.40 0.85 -16.39
CA ALA A 394 26.47 1.39 -15.58
C ALA A 394 27.77 0.78 -16.10
N GLY A 395 28.65 1.63 -16.64
CA GLY A 395 29.96 1.22 -17.16
C GLY A 395 30.93 0.85 -16.05
#